data_AF-A0A2W7BN12-F1
#
_entry.id   AF-A0A2W7BN12-F1
#
_cell.length_a   1.000
_cell.length_b   1.000
_cell.length_c   1.000
_cell.angle_alpha   90.00
_cell.angle_beta   90.00
_cell.angle_gamma   90.00
#
_symmetry.space_group_name_H-M   'P 1'
#
loop_
_entity.id
_entity.type
_entity.pdbx_description
1 polymer ?
#
loop_
_entity_poly.entity_id
_entity_poly.type
_entity_poly.pdbx_seq_one_letter_code
_entity_poly.pdbx_strand_id
1 'polypeptide(L)'
;MAKKSKGFKDLLNLEQRQQQQRATSDALAQRFTQGQWGKGGSEVVVEPEGQVKMSEVIEDFVTPFLDVATTPKARKKLFAIAIFGWNLALMPEGTRQLEVEKAVAAICAGFSDDRLGEDTRIILNDFIEHKLTEFPDYKRLVLDFELREDKRGTRYISIMSTPDPAD
;
A
#
# COMPACT_ATOMS: atom_id res chain seq x y z
N MET A 1 17.14 34.08 -26.97
CA MET A 1 15.93 33.67 -26.23
C MET A 1 16.02 32.18 -25.93
N ALA A 2 16.29 31.74 -24.69
CA ALA A 2 16.10 30.35 -24.21
C ALA A 2 16.60 30.17 -22.76
N LYS A 3 15.78 30.51 -21.74
CA LYS A 3 16.03 30.13 -20.33
C LYS A 3 14.75 29.77 -19.55
N LYS A 4 13.67 29.36 -20.25
CA LYS A 4 12.41 28.90 -19.62
C LYS A 4 12.21 27.36 -19.64
N SER A 5 13.22 26.57 -19.98
CA SER A 5 13.00 25.19 -20.47
C SER A 5 13.04 24.07 -19.41
N LYS A 6 13.83 24.20 -18.33
CA LYS A 6 14.03 23.11 -17.35
C LYS A 6 13.22 23.33 -16.07
N GLY A 7 13.47 24.42 -15.35
CA GLY A 7 12.74 24.73 -14.10
C GLY A 7 11.22 24.87 -14.26
N PHE A 8 10.72 25.35 -15.40
CA PHE A 8 9.27 25.42 -15.66
C PHE A 8 8.64 24.05 -15.89
N LYS A 9 9.36 23.12 -16.54
CA LYS A 9 8.89 21.74 -16.71
C LYS A 9 8.92 20.98 -15.39
N ASP A 10 9.95 21.21 -14.58
CA ASP A 10 10.08 20.60 -13.25
C ASP A 10 8.95 21.08 -12.33
N LEU A 11 8.62 22.38 -12.36
CA LEU A 11 7.47 22.95 -11.63
C LEU A 11 6.14 22.37 -12.11
N LEU A 12 5.91 22.27 -13.42
CA LEU A 12 4.69 21.68 -13.96
C LEU A 12 4.54 20.20 -13.58
N ASN A 13 5.64 19.44 -13.58
CA ASN A 13 5.62 18.04 -13.14
C ASN A 13 5.35 17.92 -11.64
N LEU A 14 5.90 18.83 -10.82
CA LEU A 14 5.64 18.89 -9.39
C LEU A 14 4.17 19.21 -9.10
N GLU A 15 3.62 20.24 -9.76
CA GLU A 15 2.21 20.62 -9.65
C GLU A 15 1.28 19.49 -10.08
N GLN A 16 1.58 18.82 -11.20
CA GLN A 16 0.81 17.66 -11.66
C GLN A 16 0.88 16.50 -10.66
N ARG A 17 2.06 16.21 -10.09
CA ARG A 17 2.22 15.16 -9.08
C ARG A 17 1.44 15.47 -7.82
N GLN A 18 1.50 16.70 -7.33
CA GLN A 18 0.71 17.15 -6.19
C GLN A 18 -0.80 17.09 -6.47
N GLN A 19 -1.23 17.47 -7.67
CA GLN A 19 -2.64 17.41 -8.06
C GLN A 19 -3.15 15.96 -8.13
N GLN A 20 -2.36 15.05 -8.72
CA GLN A 20 -2.73 13.63 -8.79
C GLN A 20 -2.75 12.99 -7.40
N GLN A 21 -1.77 13.31 -6.54
CA GLN A 21 -1.73 12.85 -5.15
C GLN A 21 -2.94 13.33 -4.34
N ARG A 22 -3.32 14.61 -4.46
CA ARG A 22 -4.54 15.13 -3.83
C ARG A 22 -5.78 14.39 -4.32
N ALA A 23 -5.93 14.23 -5.64
CA ALA A 23 -7.08 13.53 -6.20
C ALA A 23 -7.15 12.04 -5.83
N THR A 24 -6.01 11.38 -5.56
CA THR A 24 -5.98 10.02 -5.02
C THR A 24 -6.38 9.98 -3.55
N SER A 25 -5.85 10.89 -2.73
CA SER A 25 -6.15 10.98 -1.30
C SER A 25 -7.61 11.39 -1.06
N ASP A 26 -8.16 12.31 -1.85
CA ASP A 26 -9.57 12.72 -1.78
C ASP A 26 -10.52 11.54 -2.10
N ALA A 27 -10.19 10.76 -3.13
CA ALA A 27 -10.98 9.58 -3.48
C ALA A 27 -10.93 8.51 -2.39
N LEU A 28 -9.77 8.34 -1.74
CA LEU A 28 -9.60 7.43 -0.62
C LEU A 28 -10.42 7.89 0.60
N ALA A 29 -10.37 9.18 0.94
CA ALA A 29 -11.16 9.77 2.02
C ALA A 29 -12.67 9.67 1.75
N GLN A 30 -13.12 9.89 0.51
CA GLN A 30 -14.52 9.70 0.12
C GLN A 30 -14.97 8.25 0.28
N ARG A 31 -14.13 7.27 -0.11
CA ARG A 31 -14.43 5.84 0.07
C ARG A 31 -14.55 5.46 1.55
N PHE A 32 -13.69 6.03 2.40
CA PHE A 32 -13.75 5.80 3.85
C PHE A 32 -15.02 6.37 4.51
N THR A 33 -15.37 7.62 4.23
CA THR A 33 -16.57 8.27 4.80
C THR A 33 -17.87 7.57 4.39
N GLN A 34 -17.91 6.99 3.19
CA GLN A 34 -19.06 6.24 2.69
C GLN A 34 -19.08 4.78 3.17
N GLY A 35 -17.93 4.24 3.58
CA GLY A 35 -17.76 2.85 4.00
C GLY A 35 -18.16 2.57 5.45
N GLN A 36 -18.15 1.29 5.83
CA GLN A 36 -18.47 0.84 7.19
C GLN A 36 -17.52 1.40 8.27
N TRP A 37 -16.29 1.77 7.89
CA TRP A 37 -15.25 2.26 8.80
C TRP A 37 -15.45 3.74 9.17
N GLY A 38 -15.89 4.59 8.24
CA GLY A 38 -16.17 6.00 8.51
C GLY A 38 -17.35 6.24 9.47
N LYS A 39 -18.24 5.25 9.62
CA LYS A 39 -19.37 5.30 10.56
C LYS A 39 -19.01 4.83 11.98
N GLY A 40 -17.86 4.17 12.15
CA GLY A 40 -17.44 3.52 13.40
C GLY A 40 -16.61 4.40 14.34
N GLY A 41 -16.29 5.65 13.96
CA GLY A 41 -15.53 6.58 14.81
C GLY A 41 -14.05 6.22 14.99
N SER A 42 -13.47 5.36 14.15
CA SER A 42 -12.04 5.06 14.20
C SER A 42 -11.23 6.27 13.76
N GLU A 43 -10.19 6.61 14.54
CA GLU A 43 -9.22 7.62 14.17
C GLU A 43 -8.36 7.09 13.02
N VAL A 44 -8.28 7.85 11.94
CA VAL A 44 -7.64 7.43 10.68
C VAL A 44 -6.85 8.59 10.12
N VAL A 45 -5.71 8.26 9.55
CA VAL A 45 -4.73 9.21 9.07
C VAL A 45 -4.48 8.96 7.58
N VAL A 46 -4.66 10.00 6.77
CA VAL A 46 -4.37 10.02 5.34
C VAL A 46 -3.27 11.06 5.11
N GLU A 47 -2.08 10.59 4.77
CA GLU A 47 -0.90 11.43 4.43
C GLU A 47 -0.72 12.68 5.32
N PRO A 48 -0.49 12.50 6.63
CA PRO A 48 -0.42 13.60 7.59
C PRO A 48 0.78 14.51 7.29
N GLU A 49 0.57 15.82 7.29
CA GLU A 49 1.66 16.78 7.15
C GLU A 49 2.59 16.72 8.37
N GLY A 50 3.90 16.56 8.14
CA GLY A 50 4.92 16.56 9.19
C GLY A 50 5.22 15.20 9.85
N GLN A 51 4.51 14.13 9.51
CA GLN A 51 4.89 12.76 9.87
C GLN A 51 5.38 11.98 8.64
N VAL A 52 6.01 10.81 8.86
CA VAL A 52 6.43 9.93 7.78
C VAL A 52 5.21 9.47 6.98
N LYS A 53 5.26 9.64 5.66
CA LYS A 53 4.16 9.27 4.77
C LYS A 53 4.15 7.77 4.56
N MET A 54 3.06 7.12 4.95
CA MET A 54 2.88 5.69 4.70
C MET A 54 2.84 5.33 3.21
N SER A 55 2.48 6.26 2.32
CA SER A 55 2.58 6.07 0.87
C SER A 55 4.02 5.84 0.40
N GLU A 56 4.98 6.60 0.94
CA GLU A 56 6.40 6.45 0.64
C GLU A 56 6.96 5.16 1.26
N VAL A 57 6.62 4.88 2.51
CA VAL A 57 7.04 3.64 3.22
C VAL A 57 6.56 2.38 2.49
N ILE A 58 5.30 2.35 2.05
CA ILE A 58 4.75 1.19 1.34
C ILE A 58 5.32 1.10 -0.08
N GLU A 59 5.65 2.22 -0.74
CA GLU A 59 6.32 2.20 -2.03
C GLU A 59 7.73 1.59 -1.92
N ASP A 60 8.49 1.98 -0.89
CA ASP A 60 9.81 1.41 -0.60
C ASP A 60 9.71 -0.08 -0.25
N PHE A 61 8.74 -0.46 0.60
CA PHE A 61 8.48 -1.85 0.99
C PHE A 61 8.15 -2.76 -0.19
N VAL A 62 7.45 -2.26 -1.21
CA VAL A 62 7.07 -3.06 -2.39
C VAL A 62 8.16 -3.06 -3.48
N THR A 63 9.12 -2.14 -3.41
CA THR A 63 10.12 -1.91 -4.46
C THR A 63 10.87 -3.18 -4.91
N PRO A 64 11.34 -4.06 -4.01
CA PRO A 64 12.05 -5.29 -4.41
C PRO A 64 11.21 -6.26 -5.24
N PHE A 65 9.87 -6.13 -5.21
CA PHE A 65 8.93 -7.04 -5.83
C PHE A 65 8.28 -6.46 -7.10
N LEU A 66 8.64 -5.24 -7.51
CA LEU A 66 7.98 -4.58 -8.65
C LEU A 66 8.23 -5.27 -10.00
N ASP A 67 9.37 -5.93 -10.15
CA ASP A 67 9.77 -6.56 -11.41
C ASP A 67 8.84 -7.71 -11.82
N VAL A 68 8.18 -8.37 -10.84
CA VAL A 68 7.20 -9.42 -11.13
C VAL A 68 5.84 -8.87 -11.57
N ALA A 69 5.59 -7.57 -11.40
CA ALA A 69 4.32 -6.91 -11.67
C ALA A 69 4.41 -5.90 -12.82
N THR A 70 4.43 -6.42 -14.05
CA THR A 70 4.68 -5.60 -15.26
C THR A 70 3.47 -4.80 -15.76
N THR A 71 2.24 -5.20 -15.39
CA THR A 71 1.01 -4.50 -15.80
C THR A 71 0.40 -3.69 -14.66
N PRO A 72 -0.35 -2.60 -14.93
CA PRO A 72 -1.03 -1.82 -13.88
C PRO A 72 -1.95 -2.68 -13.00
N LYS A 73 -2.64 -3.67 -13.61
CA LYS A 73 -3.49 -4.62 -12.89
C LYS A 73 -2.68 -5.54 -11.98
N ALA A 74 -1.54 -6.04 -12.45
CA ALA A 74 -0.63 -6.86 -11.64
C ALA A 74 -0.04 -6.05 -10.50
N ARG A 75 0.38 -4.80 -10.75
CA ARG A 75 0.87 -3.87 -9.71
C ARG A 75 -0.17 -3.64 -8.63
N LYS A 76 -1.41 -3.32 -8.99
CA LYS A 76 -2.47 -3.13 -8.00
C LYS A 76 -2.69 -4.36 -7.12
N LYS A 77 -2.59 -5.58 -7.69
CA LYS A 77 -2.64 -6.82 -6.92
C LYS A 77 -1.43 -7.02 -6.02
N LEU A 78 -0.22 -6.72 -6.51
CA LEU A 78 1.01 -6.78 -5.73
C LEU A 78 0.91 -5.88 -4.50
N PHE A 79 0.51 -4.62 -4.66
CA PHE A 79 0.32 -3.70 -3.54
C PHE A 79 -0.74 -4.22 -2.55
N ALA A 80 -1.84 -4.79 -3.03
CA ALA A 80 -2.86 -5.35 -2.14
C ALA A 80 -2.32 -6.52 -1.29
N ILE A 81 -1.57 -7.45 -1.89
CA ILE A 81 -0.99 -8.60 -1.18
C ILE A 81 0.13 -8.13 -0.24
N ALA A 82 0.96 -7.18 -0.67
CA ALA A 82 2.02 -6.60 0.15
C ALA A 82 1.44 -5.92 1.40
N ILE A 83 0.41 -5.08 1.23
CA ILE A 83 -0.31 -4.44 2.34
C ILE A 83 -0.91 -5.47 3.30
N PHE A 84 -1.42 -6.58 2.76
CA PHE A 84 -1.94 -7.66 3.58
C PHE A 84 -0.82 -8.33 4.40
N GLY A 85 0.32 -8.65 3.78
CA GLY A 85 1.53 -9.15 4.45
C GLY A 85 2.07 -8.18 5.51
N TRP A 86 2.08 -6.87 5.21
CA TRP A 86 2.44 -5.81 6.15
C TRP A 86 1.58 -5.85 7.42
N ASN A 87 0.26 -5.93 7.25
CA ASN A 87 -0.68 -6.01 8.38
C ASN A 87 -0.53 -7.32 9.18
N LEU A 88 -0.28 -8.45 8.52
CA LEU A 88 0.00 -9.72 9.19
C LEU A 88 1.29 -9.65 10.04
N ALA A 89 2.31 -8.97 9.56
CA ALA A 89 3.58 -8.82 10.28
C ALA A 89 3.41 -8.04 11.60
N LEU A 90 2.38 -7.19 11.70
CA LEU A 90 2.04 -6.45 12.92
C LEU A 90 1.25 -7.29 13.94
N MET A 91 0.76 -8.47 13.55
CA MET A 91 0.10 -9.38 14.48
C MET A 91 1.11 -10.09 15.39
N PRO A 92 0.67 -10.51 16.60
CA PRO A 92 1.48 -11.34 17.48
C PRO A 92 1.97 -12.60 16.78
N GLU A 93 3.23 -12.95 16.99
CA GLU A 93 3.88 -14.10 16.34
C GLU A 93 3.11 -15.40 16.55
N GLY A 94 2.61 -15.64 17.77
CA GLY A 94 1.85 -16.84 18.11
C GLY A 94 0.53 -17.02 17.35
N THR A 95 -0.03 -15.95 16.77
CA THR A 95 -1.26 -16.01 15.95
C THR A 95 -1.00 -15.80 14.46
N ARG A 96 0.18 -15.30 14.08
CA ARG A 96 0.48 -14.88 12.71
C ARG A 96 0.33 -16.02 11.69
N GLN A 97 0.90 -17.19 11.97
CA GLN A 97 0.82 -18.32 11.03
C GLN A 97 -0.63 -18.78 10.81
N LEU A 98 -1.45 -18.79 11.85
CA LEU A 98 -2.87 -19.13 11.72
C LEU A 98 -3.61 -18.15 10.79
N GLU A 99 -3.31 -16.86 10.90
CA GLU A 99 -3.91 -15.84 10.03
C GLU A 99 -3.38 -15.90 8.59
N VAL A 100 -2.11 -16.29 8.38
CA VAL A 100 -1.57 -16.62 7.05
C VAL A 100 -2.38 -17.77 6.43
N GLU A 101 -2.60 -18.87 7.16
CA GLU A 101 -3.34 -20.02 6.62
C GLU A 101 -4.80 -19.66 6.27
N LYS A 102 -5.47 -18.87 7.11
CA LYS A 102 -6.82 -18.36 6.82
C LYS A 102 -6.83 -17.50 5.56
N ALA A 103 -5.83 -16.65 5.39
CA ALA A 103 -5.72 -15.79 4.21
C ALA A 103 -5.47 -16.60 2.94
N VAL A 104 -4.56 -17.57 2.98
CA VAL A 104 -4.31 -18.49 1.85
C VAL A 104 -5.60 -19.20 1.48
N ALA A 105 -6.33 -19.76 2.46
CA ALA A 105 -7.61 -20.41 2.21
C ALA A 105 -8.65 -19.48 1.57
N ALA A 106 -8.72 -18.21 2.01
CA ALA A 106 -9.64 -17.23 1.45
C ALA A 106 -9.26 -16.76 0.04
N ILE A 107 -7.97 -16.53 -0.23
CA ILE A 107 -7.46 -16.09 -1.54
C ILE A 107 -7.60 -17.22 -2.57
N CYS A 108 -7.31 -18.45 -2.17
CA CYS A 108 -7.38 -19.63 -3.01
C CYS A 108 -8.78 -20.26 -3.03
N ALA A 109 -9.78 -19.68 -2.36
CA ALA A 109 -11.14 -20.20 -2.35
C ALA A 109 -11.70 -20.28 -3.78
N GLY A 110 -12.15 -21.48 -4.17
CA GLY A 110 -12.69 -21.73 -5.52
C GLY A 110 -11.63 -22.07 -6.58
N PHE A 111 -10.36 -22.15 -6.20
CA PHE A 111 -9.29 -22.71 -7.03
C PHE A 111 -8.98 -24.13 -6.58
N SER A 112 -8.72 -25.03 -7.53
CA SER A 112 -8.43 -26.45 -7.27
C SER A 112 -6.94 -26.79 -7.36
N ASP A 113 -6.07 -25.77 -7.48
CA ASP A 113 -4.63 -25.94 -7.64
C ASP A 113 -3.93 -25.77 -6.30
N ASP A 114 -3.44 -26.89 -5.75
CA ASP A 114 -2.70 -26.91 -4.48
C ASP A 114 -1.41 -26.07 -4.54
N ARG A 115 -0.80 -25.89 -5.72
CA ARG A 115 0.41 -25.08 -5.88
C ARG A 115 0.15 -23.61 -5.63
N LEU A 116 -1.04 -23.13 -6.01
CA LEU A 116 -1.45 -21.75 -5.78
C LEU A 116 -1.46 -21.41 -4.28
N GLY A 117 -1.88 -22.37 -3.44
CA GLY A 117 -1.88 -22.21 -1.99
C GLY A 117 -0.46 -22.06 -1.43
N GLU A 118 0.46 -22.91 -1.87
CA GLU A 118 1.87 -22.86 -1.47
C GLU A 118 2.56 -21.58 -1.94
N ASP A 119 2.40 -21.21 -3.21
CA ASP A 119 2.97 -19.96 -3.76
C ASP A 119 2.44 -18.73 -2.99
N THR A 120 1.15 -18.71 -2.66
CA THR A 120 0.54 -17.62 -1.88
C THR A 120 1.12 -17.56 -0.47
N ARG A 121 1.34 -18.71 0.18
CA ARG A 121 1.95 -18.79 1.51
C ARG A 121 3.37 -18.26 1.50
N ILE A 122 4.17 -18.66 0.51
CA ILE A 122 5.56 -18.20 0.35
C ILE A 122 5.59 -16.68 0.18
N ILE A 123 4.79 -16.14 -0.74
CA ILE A 123 4.75 -14.69 -1.00
C ILE A 123 4.35 -13.90 0.24
N LEU A 124 3.35 -14.37 1.00
CA LEU A 124 2.93 -13.68 2.24
C LEU A 124 4.03 -13.70 3.29
N ASN A 125 4.73 -14.83 3.45
CA ASN A 125 5.84 -14.94 4.38
C ASN A 125 7.02 -14.06 3.98
N ASP A 126 7.34 -13.97 2.69
CA ASP A 126 8.39 -13.07 2.19
C ASP A 126 8.09 -11.60 2.54
N PHE A 127 6.83 -11.17 2.37
CA PHE A 127 6.42 -9.81 2.78
C PHE A 127 6.47 -9.61 4.29
N ILE A 128 6.08 -10.61 5.08
CA ILE A 128 6.15 -10.55 6.54
C ILE A 128 7.60 -10.42 7.00
N GLU A 129 8.48 -11.28 6.50
CA GLU A 129 9.90 -11.25 6.82
C GLU A 129 10.51 -9.90 6.43
N HIS A 130 10.29 -9.46 5.20
CA HIS A 130 10.80 -8.18 4.71
C HIS A 130 10.34 -6.99 5.57
N LYS A 131 9.07 -7.00 6.02
CA LYS A 131 8.55 -5.99 6.95
C LYS A 131 9.32 -6.04 8.27
N LEU A 132 9.45 -7.23 8.86
CA LEU A 132 10.08 -7.40 10.17
C LEU A 132 11.57 -7.06 10.17
N THR A 133 12.27 -7.26 9.05
CA THR A 133 13.71 -6.98 8.94
C THR A 133 14.00 -5.52 8.58
N GLU A 134 13.33 -4.99 7.55
CA GLU A 134 13.67 -3.66 6.99
C GLU A 134 12.78 -2.53 7.53
N PHE A 135 11.58 -2.86 8.02
CA PHE A 135 10.58 -1.89 8.51
C PHE A 135 10.08 -2.20 9.94
N PRO A 136 10.97 -2.53 10.91
CA PRO A 136 10.54 -2.96 12.24
C PRO A 136 9.82 -1.86 13.03
N ASP A 137 10.21 -0.60 12.83
CA ASP A 137 9.74 0.54 13.64
C ASP A 137 8.32 1.00 13.27
N TYR A 138 7.86 0.71 12.06
CA TYR A 138 6.54 1.13 11.61
C TYR A 138 5.45 0.22 12.19
N LYS A 139 4.53 0.78 12.99
CA LYS A 139 3.46 0.05 13.68
C LYS A 139 2.04 0.34 13.16
N ARG A 140 1.92 1.17 12.13
CA ARG A 140 0.63 1.61 11.58
C ARG A 140 0.02 0.50 10.70
N LEU A 141 -1.24 0.17 10.95
CA LEU A 141 -2.01 -0.72 10.09
C LEU A 141 -2.48 0.07 8.87
N VAL A 142 -2.33 -0.52 7.69
CA VAL A 142 -2.90 0.05 6.46
C VAL A 142 -4.33 -0.43 6.33
N LEU A 143 -5.26 0.53 6.31
CA LEU A 143 -6.69 0.27 6.27
C LEU A 143 -7.21 0.23 4.83
N ASP A 144 -6.66 1.10 3.99
CA ASP A 144 -7.05 1.21 2.60
C ASP A 144 -5.96 1.87 1.76
N PHE A 145 -5.98 1.65 0.45
CA PHE A 145 -5.06 2.28 -0.49
C PHE A 145 -5.70 2.59 -1.83
N GLU A 146 -5.19 3.63 -2.49
CA GLU A 146 -5.51 3.93 -3.87
C GLU A 146 -4.22 4.02 -4.67
N LEU A 147 -4.11 3.21 -5.72
CA LEU A 147 -3.01 3.24 -6.68
C LEU A 147 -3.54 3.72 -8.04
N ARG A 148 -3.01 4.84 -8.53
CA ARG A 148 -3.25 5.34 -9.88
C ARG A 148 -1.95 5.37 -10.68
N GLU A 149 -2.10 5.16 -11.98
CA GLU A 149 -1.01 5.28 -12.94
C GLU A 149 -1.47 6.23 -14.04
N ASP A 150 -0.66 7.23 -14.36
CA ASP A 150 -0.95 8.13 -15.48
C ASP A 150 -0.55 7.53 -16.83
N LYS A 151 -0.87 8.23 -17.92
CA LYS A 151 -0.54 7.79 -19.29
C LYS A 151 0.97 7.70 -19.58
N ARG A 152 1.83 8.21 -18.69
CA ARG A 152 3.29 8.16 -18.79
C ARG A 152 3.90 7.06 -17.94
N GLY A 153 3.07 6.28 -17.21
CA GLY A 153 3.52 5.25 -16.30
C GLY A 153 3.95 5.77 -14.92
N THR A 154 3.71 7.06 -14.62
CA THR A 154 3.96 7.61 -13.29
C THR A 154 2.92 7.06 -12.33
N ARG A 155 3.38 6.55 -11.19
CA ARG A 155 2.53 5.94 -10.16
C ARG A 155 2.26 6.95 -9.05
N TYR A 156 1.04 6.92 -8.55
CA TYR A 156 0.59 7.73 -7.43
C TYR A 156 -0.12 6.79 -6.47
N ILE A 157 0.43 6.64 -5.27
CA ILE A 157 -0.17 5.85 -4.20
C ILE A 157 -0.59 6.78 -3.07
N SER A 158 -1.81 6.57 -2.58
CA SER A 158 -2.30 7.15 -1.34
C SER A 158 -2.63 6.03 -0.38
N ILE A 159 -2.18 6.18 0.87
CA ILE A 159 -2.38 5.21 1.93
C ILE A 159 -3.20 5.84 3.04
N MET A 160 -4.19 5.08 3.49
CA MET A 160 -4.95 5.33 4.69
C MET A 160 -4.50 4.35 5.75
N SER A 161 -4.05 4.87 6.90
CA SER A 161 -3.57 4.04 7.99
C SER A 161 -4.18 4.45 9.32
N THR A 162 -3.99 3.60 10.33
CA THR A 162 -4.14 4.02 11.72
C THR A 162 -3.11 5.11 12.07
N PRO A 163 -3.35 5.90 13.12
CA PRO A 163 -2.31 6.70 13.77
C PRO A 163 -1.14 5.83 14.23
N ASP A 164 -0.03 6.49 14.53
CA ASP A 164 1.05 5.82 15.25
C ASP A 164 0.55 5.44 16.66
N PRO A 165 0.74 4.20 17.14
CA PRO A 165 0.38 3.86 18.51
C PRO A 165 1.21 4.61 19.57
N ALA A 166 2.23 5.36 19.18
CA ALA A 166 3.01 6.24 20.05
C ALA A 166 2.48 7.69 20.14
N ASP A 167 1.50 8.07 19.31
CA ASP A 167 0.75 9.34 19.39
C ASP A 167 -0.45 9.20 20.35
#